data_AF-A0AAD9GM18-F1
#
_entry.id   AF-A0AAD9GM18-F1
#
_cell.length_a   1.000
_cell.length_b   1.000
_cell.length_c   1.000
_cell.angle_alpha   90.00
_cell.angle_beta   90.00
_cell.angle_gamma   90.00
#
_symmetry.space_group_name_H-M   'P 1'
#
loop_
_entity.id
_entity.type
_entity.pdbx_description
1 polymer ?
#
loop_
_entity_poly.entity_id
_entity_poly.type
_entity_poly.pdbx_seq_one_letter_code
_entity_poly.pdbx_strand_id
1 'polypeptide(L)'
;MRLYSVLLAAAVAALTTSDIVAEKCTIKTIAPTSTTTTPAASMMSSYIDETSTASAFDTSAEAAFDTDDSTTASAVDANQATTSDEDDTASAVDVSAATSSTASDADPTVDTTEVPSSTTAASTATSTPASTAAASSASSTSTTTASSAASSSYEFCSTPRVRITEVDVGETVENNEDEAGLTVVAIASLPSGGSRIAFQSGDNVIVRELDSDDALVNSTAAVEVPLVDFADIHADDDGFVLLGTRDAEGGGTLNCGSPSNLCSAPSDAVPCYDMYLVRYDGSTETWATKLTSSSSSLPPYSTSATGEEVYMIWWYAHHGRLAYDGSNWAAYFGCALSVSEDSCINIHQGDRMKVVDSTGSVTSDTDSFDWGCSHSGYERITYDNRTDDYKMICKTDSNNRIMPPNDWDTTIYPVDLDAANLGDIVPDSDSSSKKYWATVSNSTSNSDADNARVHLIHFSMDAAASDDILLGGTDTNERAPHLASIGDGGLLAMWEGSSTSGDLEYESSGRTIYAQVLDASTGSAISEKITVSSKVIGNRYQALKTYPDGSVAYLSMGTTSTSVQVVRFFGC
;
A
#
# COMPACT_ATOMS: atom_id res chain seq x y z
N MET A 1 -14.33 50.99 -0.41
CA MET A 1 -15.45 51.78 -0.97
C MET A 1 -15.60 51.43 -2.44
N ARG A 2 -16.84 51.21 -2.86
CA ARG A 2 -17.27 50.75 -4.19
C ARG A 2 -17.11 51.82 -5.29
N LEU A 3 -17.01 51.34 -6.54
CA LEU A 3 -17.57 51.80 -7.83
C LEU A 3 -16.50 51.61 -8.94
N TYR A 4 -16.49 50.54 -9.75
CA TYR A 4 -17.34 50.17 -10.90
C TYR A 4 -17.56 51.24 -11.97
N SER A 5 -17.00 51.02 -13.18
CA SER A 5 -17.55 51.20 -14.55
C SER A 5 -16.41 50.92 -15.58
N VAL A 6 -16.30 49.86 -16.41
CA VAL A 6 -17.20 49.12 -17.33
C VAL A 6 -17.12 49.60 -18.80
N LEU A 7 -16.53 48.70 -19.63
CA LEU A 7 -16.89 48.24 -21.00
C LEU A 7 -16.60 49.04 -22.31
N LEU A 8 -15.81 48.35 -23.17
CA LEU A 8 -16.06 47.88 -24.56
C LEU A 8 -16.46 48.85 -25.71
N ALA A 9 -15.71 48.82 -26.83
CA ALA A 9 -16.11 48.20 -28.12
C ALA A 9 -15.54 48.85 -29.42
N ALA A 10 -14.96 47.98 -30.27
CA ALA A 10 -15.21 47.80 -31.72
C ALA A 10 -14.58 48.66 -32.85
N ALA A 11 -14.32 47.91 -33.95
CA ALA A 11 -14.14 48.24 -35.39
C ALA A 11 -12.70 48.58 -35.87
N VAL A 12 -11.96 47.69 -36.56
CA VAL A 12 -12.09 47.11 -37.93
C VAL A 12 -11.86 48.12 -39.06
N ALA A 13 -10.77 47.94 -39.85
CA ALA A 13 -10.76 47.81 -41.33
C ALA A 13 -9.40 48.13 -42.01
N ALA A 14 -9.21 47.52 -43.20
CA ALA A 14 -8.17 47.71 -44.26
C ALA A 14 -6.87 46.88 -44.09
N LEU A 15 -6.62 45.72 -44.72
CA LEU A 15 -6.93 45.13 -46.05
C LEU A 15 -6.13 45.73 -47.22
N THR A 16 -5.12 44.99 -47.71
CA THR A 16 -4.61 44.90 -49.11
C THR A 16 -3.74 43.61 -49.21
N THR A 17 -4.22 42.47 -49.75
CA THR A 17 -4.18 41.97 -51.16
C THR A 17 -2.75 41.66 -51.66
N SER A 18 -2.38 40.49 -52.23
CA SER A 18 -3.13 39.59 -53.12
C SER A 18 -2.49 38.18 -53.28
N ASP A 19 -3.36 37.17 -53.40
CA ASP A 19 -3.42 36.03 -54.35
C ASP A 19 -2.24 35.05 -54.61
N ILE A 20 -2.43 33.79 -54.17
CA ILE A 20 -2.16 32.56 -54.96
C ILE A 20 -3.26 31.49 -54.69
N VAL A 21 -4.02 31.22 -55.75
CA VAL A 21 -4.71 29.97 -56.19
C VAL A 21 -5.16 28.93 -55.15
N ALA A 22 -6.48 28.73 -55.07
CA ALA A 22 -7.14 27.65 -54.34
C ALA A 22 -7.37 26.41 -55.23
N GLU A 23 -6.75 25.28 -54.88
CA GLU A 23 -7.22 23.94 -55.26
C GLU A 23 -8.19 23.42 -54.19
N LYS A 24 -9.31 22.84 -54.65
CA LYS A 24 -10.31 22.19 -53.80
C LYS A 24 -9.72 20.92 -53.16
N CYS A 25 -9.31 20.98 -51.90
CA CYS A 25 -9.17 19.78 -51.08
C CYS A 25 -10.56 19.34 -50.59
N THR A 26 -11.10 18.31 -51.24
CA THR A 26 -12.26 17.57 -50.74
C THR A 26 -11.72 16.55 -49.73
N ILE A 27 -12.08 16.67 -48.45
CA ILE A 27 -11.75 15.64 -47.46
C ILE A 27 -12.57 14.40 -47.83
N LYS A 28 -11.88 13.39 -48.37
CA LYS A 28 -12.41 12.05 -48.59
C LYS A 28 -12.07 11.23 -47.35
N THR A 29 -13.06 10.93 -46.52
CA THR A 29 -12.91 9.96 -45.44
C THR A 29 -12.66 8.59 -46.07
N ILE A 30 -11.42 8.11 -45.97
CA ILE A 30 -11.06 6.74 -46.33
C ILE A 30 -10.98 5.98 -45.01
N ALA A 31 -11.81 4.96 -44.85
CA ALA A 31 -11.71 4.02 -43.74
C ALA A 31 -10.32 3.36 -43.75
N PRO A 32 -9.63 3.22 -42.61
CA PRO A 32 -8.33 2.56 -42.59
C PRO A 32 -8.49 1.12 -43.07
N THR A 33 -7.62 0.75 -44.01
CA THR A 33 -7.52 -0.59 -44.58
C THR A 33 -6.86 -1.48 -43.54
N SER A 34 -7.45 -2.64 -43.26
CA SER A 34 -6.95 -3.63 -42.32
C SER A 34 -5.54 -4.09 -42.69
N THR A 35 -4.55 -3.67 -41.93
CA THR A 35 -3.28 -4.39 -41.80
C THR A 35 -3.43 -5.39 -40.67
N THR A 36 -3.38 -6.68 -41.02
CA THR A 36 -3.25 -7.80 -40.10
C THR A 36 -1.94 -7.66 -39.33
N THR A 37 -2.01 -7.03 -38.16
CA THR A 37 -1.02 -7.20 -37.09
C THR A 37 -1.42 -8.43 -36.30
N THR A 38 -0.57 -9.46 -36.36
CA THR A 38 -0.57 -10.58 -35.42
C THR A 38 -0.64 -10.04 -33.99
N PRO A 39 -1.56 -10.50 -33.13
CA PRO A 39 -1.54 -10.13 -31.72
C PRO A 39 -0.19 -10.52 -31.14
N ALA A 40 0.45 -9.59 -30.45
CA ALA A 40 1.53 -9.94 -29.54
C ALA A 40 0.91 -10.92 -28.53
N ALA A 41 1.36 -12.17 -28.56
CA ALA A 41 1.05 -13.11 -27.51
C ALA A 41 1.54 -12.49 -26.21
N SER A 42 0.60 -12.27 -25.28
CA SER A 42 0.89 -12.08 -23.88
C SER A 42 1.83 -13.21 -23.45
N MET A 43 3.08 -12.86 -23.14
CA MET A 43 3.96 -13.79 -22.45
C MET A 43 3.51 -13.80 -21.00
N MET A 44 2.66 -14.76 -20.70
CA MET A 44 2.47 -15.35 -19.38
C MET A 44 3.84 -15.47 -18.71
N SER A 45 4.07 -14.73 -17.62
CA SER A 45 5.18 -15.04 -16.71
C SER A 45 4.80 -16.34 -16.01
N SER A 46 5.25 -17.45 -16.57
CA SER A 46 5.05 -18.77 -16.02
C SER A 46 6.10 -19.04 -14.95
N TYR A 47 5.73 -18.92 -13.68
CA TYR A 47 6.31 -19.82 -12.67
C TYR A 47 5.78 -21.23 -12.99
N ILE A 48 6.56 -22.02 -13.75
CA ILE A 48 6.29 -23.44 -13.97
C ILE A 48 7.55 -24.25 -13.65
N ASP A 49 7.36 -25.18 -12.73
CA ASP A 49 8.20 -26.33 -12.39
C ASP A 49 8.41 -27.23 -13.63
N GLU A 50 9.66 -27.36 -14.07
CA GLU A 50 10.07 -28.22 -15.18
C GLU A 50 10.48 -29.60 -14.67
N THR A 51 9.57 -30.58 -14.77
CA THR A 51 9.96 -31.97 -15.05
C THR A 51 9.24 -32.48 -16.30
N SER A 52 9.98 -32.52 -17.40
CA SER A 52 9.51 -32.97 -18.71
C SER A 52 9.55 -34.49 -18.87
N THR A 53 8.61 -35.04 -19.64
CA THR A 53 8.81 -36.30 -20.36
C THR A 53 8.36 -36.15 -21.81
N ALA A 54 9.31 -35.84 -22.68
CA ALA A 54 9.17 -36.03 -24.12
C ALA A 54 9.72 -37.40 -24.53
N SER A 55 8.96 -38.13 -25.34
CA SER A 55 9.37 -39.41 -25.92
C SER A 55 10.10 -39.20 -27.25
N ALA A 56 11.10 -40.07 -27.47
CA ALA A 56 12.18 -39.99 -28.46
C ALA A 56 11.80 -40.26 -29.92
N PHE A 57 12.65 -39.81 -30.85
CA PHE A 57 13.12 -40.58 -32.02
C PHE A 57 14.53 -40.16 -32.50
N ASP A 58 15.49 -41.06 -32.27
CA ASP A 58 16.52 -41.62 -33.19
C ASP A 58 17.43 -40.69 -34.03
N THR A 59 18.74 -40.67 -33.73
CA THR A 59 19.78 -41.41 -34.49
C THR A 59 21.22 -40.99 -34.16
N SER A 60 22.02 -42.00 -33.78
CA SER A 60 23.43 -42.26 -34.13
C SER A 60 24.63 -41.51 -33.51
N ALA A 61 25.38 -42.31 -32.74
CA ALA A 61 26.82 -42.63 -32.89
C ALA A 61 27.85 -41.90 -32.01
N GLU A 62 28.03 -42.54 -30.84
CA GLU A 62 29.14 -42.54 -29.89
C GLU A 62 30.54 -42.83 -30.47
N ALA A 63 31.56 -42.30 -29.78
CA ALA A 63 32.84 -42.97 -29.56
C ALA A 63 33.36 -42.69 -28.13
N ALA A 64 32.92 -43.55 -27.21
CA ALA A 64 33.59 -44.17 -26.05
C ALA A 64 34.79 -43.46 -25.37
N PHE A 65 34.73 -43.34 -24.03
CA PHE A 65 35.48 -44.17 -23.07
C PHE A 65 34.96 -43.92 -21.62
N ASP A 66 34.46 -45.00 -20.99
CA ASP A 66 34.63 -45.50 -19.59
C ASP A 66 35.30 -44.60 -18.52
N THR A 67 35.03 -44.63 -17.20
CA THR A 67 34.01 -45.19 -16.26
C THR A 67 34.29 -44.54 -14.87
N ASP A 68 33.42 -44.86 -13.91
CA ASP A 68 33.54 -44.76 -12.44
C ASP A 68 33.35 -43.40 -11.77
N ASP A 69 32.66 -43.30 -10.63
CA ASP A 69 31.58 -44.07 -9.98
C ASP A 69 31.15 -43.19 -8.80
N SER A 70 29.85 -43.12 -8.52
CA SER A 70 29.23 -42.74 -7.22
C SER A 70 27.77 -42.31 -7.41
N THR A 71 26.92 -43.33 -7.60
CA THR A 71 25.58 -43.53 -6.98
C THR A 71 25.27 -42.61 -5.78
N THR A 72 24.07 -42.09 -5.51
CA THR A 72 22.65 -42.49 -5.72
C THR A 72 21.79 -41.29 -5.29
N ALA A 73 20.79 -40.84 -6.07
CA ALA A 73 19.35 -41.16 -5.98
C ALA A 73 18.67 -40.72 -4.67
N SER A 74 17.41 -40.27 -4.58
CA SER A 74 16.32 -39.83 -5.46
C SER A 74 15.16 -39.45 -4.51
N ALA A 75 14.34 -38.47 -4.91
CA ALA A 75 12.92 -38.20 -4.58
C ALA A 75 12.23 -38.76 -3.31
N VAL A 76 11.52 -37.87 -2.61
CA VAL A 76 10.20 -38.07 -1.95
C VAL A 76 9.61 -36.66 -1.73
N ASP A 77 8.55 -36.21 -2.42
CA ASP A 77 7.12 -36.52 -2.26
C ASP A 77 6.61 -36.26 -0.83
N ALA A 78 5.83 -35.17 -0.67
CA ALA A 78 5.25 -34.73 0.58
C ALA A 78 3.74 -34.96 0.54
N ASN A 79 3.30 -36.04 1.19
CA ASN A 79 1.90 -36.25 1.51
C ASN A 79 1.72 -36.25 3.03
N GLN A 80 0.68 -35.55 3.48
CA GLN A 80 0.29 -35.41 4.88
C GLN A 80 0.10 -36.77 5.57
N ALA A 81 0.47 -36.81 6.86
CA ALA A 81 0.08 -37.87 7.79
C ALA A 81 -0.57 -37.24 9.04
N THR A 82 -1.89 -37.40 9.13
CA THR A 82 -2.67 -37.37 10.37
C THR A 82 -2.30 -38.57 11.24
N THR A 83 -1.98 -38.35 12.51
CA THR A 83 -1.80 -39.43 13.50
C THR A 83 -3.08 -39.62 14.31
N SER A 84 -3.70 -40.78 14.16
CA SER A 84 -4.66 -41.38 15.08
C SER A 84 -4.11 -42.72 15.53
N ASP A 85 -3.83 -42.86 16.83
CA ASP A 85 -3.59 -44.14 17.49
C ASP A 85 -4.82 -44.47 18.36
N GLU A 86 -5.48 -45.57 18.03
CA GLU A 86 -6.41 -46.30 18.90
C GLU A 86 -5.66 -47.50 19.52
N ASP A 87 -5.89 -47.78 20.81
CA ASP A 87 -6.31 -49.13 21.20
C ASP A 87 -7.01 -49.18 22.59
N ASP A 88 -7.87 -50.19 22.68
CA ASP A 88 -9.05 -50.44 23.52
C ASP A 88 -8.89 -50.62 25.04
N THR A 89 -9.97 -50.37 25.80
CA THR A 89 -10.74 -51.43 26.53
C THR A 89 -11.96 -50.93 27.33
N ALA A 90 -13.14 -51.34 26.85
CA ALA A 90 -14.37 -51.80 27.53
C ALA A 90 -14.83 -51.25 28.90
N SER A 91 -16.06 -50.70 28.94
CA SER A 91 -17.20 -51.31 29.67
C SER A 91 -18.54 -50.64 29.33
N ALA A 92 -19.53 -51.46 29.02
CA ALA A 92 -20.91 -51.10 28.70
C ALA A 92 -21.77 -50.87 29.95
N VAL A 93 -22.71 -49.91 29.90
CA VAL A 93 -24.09 -50.10 30.40
C VAL A 93 -25.07 -49.23 29.59
N ASP A 94 -26.12 -49.90 29.13
CA ASP A 94 -27.35 -49.48 28.46
C ASP A 94 -28.23 -48.52 29.31
N VAL A 95 -29.01 -47.62 28.68
CA VAL A 95 -30.49 -47.47 28.80
C VAL A 95 -31.00 -46.36 27.85
N SER A 96 -31.50 -46.79 26.68
CA SER A 96 -32.82 -46.50 26.05
C SER A 96 -33.59 -45.15 26.16
N ALA A 97 -34.04 -44.73 24.96
CA ALA A 97 -35.37 -44.18 24.54
C ALA A 97 -35.65 -42.66 24.73
N ALA A 98 -35.70 -41.88 23.64
CA ALA A 98 -36.87 -41.54 22.77
C ALA A 98 -37.65 -40.33 23.31
N THR A 99 -38.03 -39.28 22.57
CA THR A 99 -38.73 -39.20 21.27
C THR A 99 -38.69 -37.78 20.66
N SER A 100 -38.58 -37.73 19.33
CA SER A 100 -39.22 -36.82 18.32
C SER A 100 -40.21 -35.73 18.81
N SER A 101 -40.27 -34.53 18.21
CA SER A 101 -40.78 -34.32 16.84
C SER A 101 -40.70 -32.84 16.40
N THR A 102 -40.61 -32.66 15.08
CA THR A 102 -40.56 -31.44 14.26
C THR A 102 -41.93 -30.99 13.73
N ALA A 103 -41.93 -29.80 13.10
CA ALA A 103 -42.86 -29.22 12.09
C ALA A 103 -43.95 -28.26 12.61
N SER A 104 -44.33 -27.12 12.00
CA SER A 104 -43.90 -26.31 10.83
C SER A 104 -44.73 -25.00 10.81
N ASP A 105 -44.24 -23.99 10.07
CA ASP A 105 -44.92 -22.90 9.31
C ASP A 105 -45.92 -21.92 9.96
N ALA A 106 -45.64 -20.61 9.86
CA ALA A 106 -46.23 -19.68 8.87
C ALA A 106 -46.16 -18.20 9.30
N ASP A 107 -45.74 -17.32 8.37
CA ASP A 107 -45.88 -15.85 8.37
C ASP A 107 -47.30 -15.42 7.91
N PRO A 108 -47.84 -14.23 8.26
CA PRO A 108 -47.75 -13.09 7.33
C PRO A 108 -47.68 -11.66 7.93
N THR A 109 -47.25 -10.77 7.03
CA THR A 109 -47.07 -9.30 6.97
C THR A 109 -48.21 -8.31 7.32
N VAL A 110 -47.80 -7.13 7.86
CA VAL A 110 -48.15 -5.69 7.57
C VAL A 110 -49.58 -5.13 7.83
N ASP A 111 -49.72 -4.03 8.62
CA ASP A 111 -50.01 -2.63 8.15
C ASP A 111 -50.24 -1.61 9.31
N THR A 112 -49.99 -0.35 8.97
CA THR A 112 -49.96 0.99 9.63
C THR A 112 -51.20 1.50 10.39
N THR A 113 -51.04 2.52 11.26
CA THR A 113 -51.44 3.95 11.09
C THR A 113 -51.62 4.74 12.42
N GLU A 114 -51.15 5.99 12.41
CA GLU A 114 -51.77 7.24 12.94
C GLU A 114 -51.43 7.89 14.32
N VAL A 115 -51.25 9.22 14.21
CA VAL A 115 -50.97 10.29 15.19
C VAL A 115 -52.28 10.86 15.78
N PRO A 116 -52.27 11.50 16.96
CA PRO A 116 -52.91 12.82 17.07
C PRO A 116 -52.15 13.89 17.90
N SER A 117 -52.60 15.13 17.71
CA SER A 117 -51.99 16.43 18.02
C SER A 117 -52.17 17.01 19.44
N SER A 118 -51.26 17.96 19.74
CA SER A 118 -51.46 19.28 20.39
C SER A 118 -51.72 19.41 21.91
N THR A 119 -50.92 20.25 22.58
CA THR A 119 -51.43 21.44 23.29
C THR A 119 -50.31 22.45 23.58
N THR A 120 -50.65 23.71 23.31
CA THR A 120 -49.85 24.94 23.42
C THR A 120 -49.96 25.55 24.82
N ALA A 121 -48.89 26.17 25.33
CA ALA A 121 -49.01 27.30 26.25
C ALA A 121 -47.87 28.31 26.01
N ALA A 122 -48.23 29.52 25.60
CA ALA A 122 -47.39 30.69 25.53
C ALA A 122 -48.12 31.89 26.19
N SER A 123 -47.38 32.71 26.93
CA SER A 123 -47.49 34.18 27.06
C SER A 123 -46.45 34.62 28.13
N THR A 124 -45.39 35.39 27.85
CA THR A 124 -45.30 36.84 27.52
C THR A 124 -46.07 37.70 28.54
N ALA A 125 -45.56 38.76 29.17
CA ALA A 125 -44.71 39.82 28.63
C ALA A 125 -44.22 40.85 29.69
N THR A 126 -43.11 41.53 29.34
CA THR A 126 -42.80 42.99 29.43
C THR A 126 -42.70 43.73 30.79
N SER A 127 -41.73 44.63 31.00
CA SER A 127 -41.49 45.84 30.19
C SER A 127 -40.12 46.54 30.45
N THR A 128 -39.62 47.12 29.35
CA THR A 128 -38.52 48.08 29.02
C THR A 128 -38.69 49.48 29.68
N PRO A 129 -37.93 50.59 29.39
CA PRO A 129 -36.75 50.87 28.50
C PRO A 129 -35.60 51.66 29.23
N ALA A 130 -34.44 52.07 28.69
CA ALA A 130 -34.14 52.83 27.46
C ALA A 130 -32.61 52.92 27.13
N SER A 131 -32.34 53.30 25.87
CA SER A 131 -31.11 53.68 25.13
C SER A 131 -29.93 54.30 25.91
N THR A 132 -28.64 54.18 25.52
CA THR A 132 -28.02 54.66 24.25
C THR A 132 -26.52 54.28 24.18
N ALA A 133 -25.98 54.17 22.95
CA ALA A 133 -24.59 54.42 22.49
C ALA A 133 -23.51 53.32 22.57
N ALA A 134 -22.67 53.33 21.53
CA ALA A 134 -21.82 52.26 20.99
C ALA A 134 -20.34 52.37 21.37
N ALA A 135 -19.59 51.26 21.33
CA ALA A 135 -18.23 51.13 20.75
C ALA A 135 -17.63 49.73 20.99
N SER A 136 -17.19 49.11 19.89
CA SER A 136 -15.95 48.32 19.70
C SER A 136 -15.39 47.46 20.86
N SER A 137 -15.53 46.14 20.76
CA SER A 137 -14.75 45.17 21.54
C SER A 137 -13.42 44.86 20.85
N ALA A 138 -12.33 45.29 21.49
CA ALA A 138 -10.96 44.90 21.18
C ALA A 138 -10.56 43.62 21.95
N SER A 139 -9.66 42.87 21.33
CA SER A 139 -8.99 41.65 21.77
C SER A 139 -8.26 41.77 23.12
N SER A 140 -8.25 40.68 23.90
CA SER A 140 -7.16 40.36 24.83
C SER A 140 -7.06 38.85 25.07
N THR A 141 -6.35 38.21 24.16
CA THR A 141 -5.29 37.20 24.34
C THR A 141 -5.20 36.49 25.69
N SER A 142 -5.59 35.21 25.73
CA SER A 142 -5.07 34.24 26.69
C SER A 142 -3.75 33.68 26.17
N THR A 143 -2.64 34.11 26.74
CA THR A 143 -1.32 33.50 26.55
C THR A 143 -1.31 32.09 27.12
N THR A 144 -1.45 31.10 26.24
CA THR A 144 -0.94 29.75 26.46
C THR A 144 0.57 29.82 26.36
N THR A 145 1.24 29.60 27.49
CA THR A 145 2.69 29.45 27.53
C THR A 145 3.02 28.16 26.79
N ALA A 146 3.41 28.27 25.53
CA ALA A 146 4.08 27.19 24.82
C ALA A 146 5.34 26.84 25.61
N SER A 147 5.40 25.61 26.13
CA SER A 147 6.66 25.01 26.53
C SER A 147 7.52 25.00 25.27
N SER A 148 8.53 25.86 25.23
CA SER A 148 9.57 25.82 24.20
C SER A 148 10.20 24.43 24.24
N ALA A 149 9.87 23.58 23.27
CA ALA A 149 10.72 22.49 22.88
C ALA A 149 12.11 23.10 22.68
N ALA A 150 13.10 22.61 23.42
CA ALA A 150 14.47 23.01 23.19
C ALA A 150 14.77 22.70 21.73
N SER A 151 15.09 23.70 20.93
CA SER A 151 15.64 23.51 19.59
C SER A 151 17.03 22.89 19.76
N SER A 152 17.08 21.57 19.98
CA SER A 152 18.28 20.83 19.63
C SER A 152 18.39 20.92 18.12
N SER A 153 19.43 21.59 17.63
CA SER A 153 19.89 21.34 16.27
C SER A 153 20.10 19.83 16.17
N TYR A 154 19.32 19.16 15.32
CA TYR A 154 19.50 17.74 15.03
C TYR A 154 20.80 17.60 14.23
N GLU A 155 21.92 17.61 14.94
CA GLU A 155 23.22 17.37 14.32
C GLU A 155 23.31 15.89 13.94
N PHE A 156 23.83 15.60 12.75
CA PHE A 156 24.06 14.23 12.32
C PHE A 156 25.49 13.80 12.63
N CYS A 157 25.63 12.54 13.04
CA CYS A 157 26.89 11.94 13.41
C CYS A 157 27.47 11.19 12.20
N SER A 158 28.82 11.10 12.13
CA SER A 158 29.48 10.29 11.10
C SER A 158 29.09 8.81 11.17
N THR A 159 28.62 8.34 12.32
CA THR A 159 28.04 7.00 12.51
C THR A 159 26.65 7.18 13.13
N PRO A 160 25.56 6.74 12.49
CA PRO A 160 24.21 6.88 13.02
C PRO A 160 24.06 6.10 14.33
N ARG A 161 23.32 6.65 15.30
CA ARG A 161 23.00 5.93 16.54
C ARG A 161 21.78 5.03 16.30
N VAL A 162 21.92 3.75 16.59
CA VAL A 162 20.85 2.76 16.45
C VAL A 162 20.52 2.15 17.82
N ARG A 163 19.24 2.13 18.17
CA ARG A 163 18.68 1.37 19.30
C ARG A 163 17.79 0.27 18.75
N ILE A 164 17.97 -0.96 19.22
CA ILE A 164 17.08 -2.08 18.90
C ILE A 164 16.42 -2.50 20.20
N THR A 165 15.10 -2.37 20.26
CA THR A 165 14.29 -2.75 21.41
C THR A 165 13.44 -3.96 21.05
N GLU A 166 13.65 -5.07 21.75
CA GLU A 166 12.78 -6.25 21.67
C GLU A 166 11.54 -6.01 22.55
N VAL A 167 10.35 -6.25 22.00
CA VAL A 167 9.08 -6.11 22.70
C VAL A 167 8.29 -7.40 22.55
N ASP A 168 8.02 -8.08 23.67
CA ASP A 168 7.07 -9.19 23.70
C ASP A 168 5.65 -8.62 23.66
N VAL A 169 4.94 -8.88 22.57
CA VAL A 169 3.58 -8.38 22.33
C VAL A 169 2.52 -9.38 22.80
N GLY A 170 2.92 -10.54 23.33
CA GLY A 170 2.04 -11.51 23.99
C GLY A 170 1.09 -12.27 23.06
N GLU A 171 1.10 -11.98 21.77
CA GLU A 171 0.33 -12.64 20.71
C GLU A 171 1.28 -13.11 19.61
N THR A 172 0.83 -14.05 18.78
CA THR A 172 1.65 -14.51 17.65
C THR A 172 1.83 -13.37 16.65
N VAL A 173 3.03 -13.19 16.13
CA VAL A 173 3.32 -12.20 15.09
C VAL A 173 3.53 -12.94 13.78
N GLU A 174 2.66 -12.69 12.80
CA GLU A 174 2.77 -13.24 11.45
C GLU A 174 3.32 -12.18 10.50
N ASN A 175 4.33 -12.55 9.71
CA ASN A 175 4.99 -11.68 8.74
C ASN A 175 5.59 -12.55 7.63
N ASN A 176 5.54 -12.09 6.38
CA ASN A 176 6.16 -12.74 5.24
C ASN A 176 6.43 -11.73 4.09
N GLU A 177 6.95 -12.20 2.97
CA GLU A 177 7.09 -11.44 1.72
C GLU A 177 6.34 -12.12 0.55
N ASP A 178 5.34 -12.96 0.84
CA ASP A 178 4.53 -13.62 -0.18
C ASP A 178 3.49 -12.63 -0.73
N GLU A 179 3.64 -12.22 -1.98
CA GLU A 179 2.74 -11.26 -2.64
C GLU A 179 1.29 -11.77 -2.75
N ALA A 180 1.01 -13.06 -2.60
CA ALA A 180 -0.36 -13.57 -2.60
C ALA A 180 -1.01 -13.59 -1.22
N GLY A 181 -0.22 -13.81 -0.17
CA GLY A 181 -0.66 -13.98 1.20
C GLY A 181 0.09 -13.07 2.16
N LEU A 182 0.32 -11.82 1.75
CA LEU A 182 1.23 -10.93 2.46
C LEU A 182 0.74 -10.65 3.86
N THR A 183 1.63 -10.86 4.82
CA THR A 183 1.45 -10.39 6.18
C THR A 183 2.61 -9.46 6.50
N VAL A 184 2.29 -8.24 6.93
CA VAL A 184 3.29 -7.24 7.31
C VAL A 184 3.18 -6.92 8.80
N VAL A 185 4.25 -6.32 9.33
CA VAL A 185 4.16 -5.53 10.57
C VAL A 185 4.32 -4.05 10.23
N ALA A 186 3.64 -3.16 10.94
CA ALA A 186 3.75 -1.72 10.69
C ALA A 186 3.82 -0.92 11.99
N ILE A 187 4.40 0.26 11.91
CA ILE A 187 4.57 1.18 13.02
C ILE A 187 4.15 2.59 12.60
N ALA A 188 3.37 3.26 13.46
CA ALA A 188 3.00 4.66 13.32
C ALA A 188 3.48 5.44 14.55
N SER A 189 4.18 6.54 14.33
CA SER A 189 4.54 7.47 15.41
C SER A 189 3.31 8.17 15.97
N LEU A 190 3.28 8.39 17.28
CA LEU A 190 2.26 9.22 17.92
C LEU A 190 2.72 10.69 17.99
N PRO A 191 1.82 11.67 17.78
CA PRO A 191 2.12 13.09 18.00
C PRO A 191 2.64 13.40 19.41
N SER A 192 2.09 12.74 20.43
CA SER A 192 2.54 12.85 21.83
C SER A 192 3.86 12.15 22.15
N GLY A 193 4.44 11.42 21.19
CA GLY A 193 5.62 10.56 21.38
C GLY A 193 5.24 9.10 21.64
N GLY A 194 6.17 8.18 21.34
CA GLY A 194 5.86 6.75 21.28
C GLY A 194 5.22 6.36 19.94
N SER A 195 4.57 5.21 19.90
CA SER A 195 4.02 4.66 18.64
C SER A 195 2.91 3.65 18.86
N ARG A 196 2.13 3.41 17.80
CA ARG A 196 1.30 2.20 17.69
C ARG A 196 1.89 1.26 16.66
N ILE A 197 1.91 -0.02 16.99
CA ILE A 197 2.34 -1.09 16.11
C ILE A 197 1.14 -1.95 15.73
N ALA A 198 1.12 -2.45 14.50
CA ALA A 198 0.13 -3.37 13.98
C ALA A 198 0.81 -4.62 13.42
N PHE A 199 0.21 -5.79 13.61
CA PHE A 199 0.69 -7.06 13.08
C PHE A 199 -0.46 -8.07 12.96
N GLN A 200 -0.33 -9.04 12.06
CA GLN A 200 -1.30 -10.13 11.90
C GLN A 200 -1.10 -11.19 13.00
N SER A 201 -2.21 -11.71 13.54
CA SER A 201 -2.24 -12.83 14.48
C SER A 201 -3.52 -13.66 14.26
N GLY A 202 -3.40 -14.78 13.55
CA GLY A 202 -4.56 -15.59 13.15
C GLY A 202 -5.53 -14.79 12.28
N ASP A 203 -6.81 -14.75 12.66
CA ASP A 203 -7.86 -14.08 11.88
C ASP A 203 -7.99 -12.56 12.14
N ASN A 204 -7.04 -11.96 12.86
CA ASN A 204 -7.11 -10.55 13.26
C ASN A 204 -5.79 -9.81 13.09
N VAL A 205 -5.92 -8.50 12.88
CA VAL A 205 -4.83 -7.55 13.07
C VAL A 205 -4.84 -7.08 14.52
N ILE A 206 -3.69 -7.16 15.18
CA ILE A 206 -3.51 -6.73 16.57
C ILE A 206 -2.81 -5.37 16.57
N VAL A 207 -3.38 -4.39 17.27
CA VAL A 207 -2.75 -3.09 17.49
C VAL A 207 -2.33 -2.94 18.95
N ARG A 208 -1.06 -2.58 19.18
CA ARG A 208 -0.47 -2.31 20.49
C ARG A 208 0.17 -0.94 20.55
N GLU A 209 0.19 -0.35 21.74
CA GLU A 209 0.85 0.93 22.00
C GLU A 209 2.20 0.74 22.69
N LEU A 210 3.20 1.48 22.20
CA LEU A 210 4.53 1.59 22.75
C LEU A 210 4.76 3.03 23.22
N ASP A 211 5.45 3.18 24.36
CA ASP A 211 5.86 4.49 24.86
C ASP A 211 7.07 5.05 24.07
N SER A 212 7.56 6.24 24.47
CA SER A 212 8.71 6.89 23.84
C SER A 212 10.02 6.10 23.93
N ASP A 213 10.11 5.14 24.84
CA ASP A 213 11.27 4.26 25.00
C ASP A 213 11.13 2.94 24.23
N ASP A 214 10.10 2.82 23.38
CA ASP A 214 9.73 1.60 22.66
C ASP A 214 9.29 0.47 23.59
N ALA A 215 8.82 0.78 24.81
CA ALA A 215 8.30 -0.21 25.74
C ALA A 215 6.78 -0.33 25.65
N LEU A 216 6.28 -1.54 25.84
CA LEU A 216 4.84 -1.84 25.79
C LEU A 216 4.07 -1.09 26.89
N VAL A 217 3.04 -0.33 26.48
CA VAL A 217 2.19 0.40 27.43
C VAL A 217 1.20 -0.56 28.07
N ASN A 218 1.55 -1.10 29.24
CA ASN A 218 0.73 -2.11 29.95
C ASN A 218 -0.67 -1.65 30.38
N SER A 219 -0.92 -0.33 30.42
CA SER A 219 -2.27 0.21 30.69
C SER A 219 -3.19 0.16 29.49
N THR A 220 -2.66 -0.08 28.28
CA THR A 220 -3.42 -0.13 27.03
C THR A 220 -3.53 -1.59 26.59
N ALA A 221 -4.77 -2.07 26.53
CA ALA A 221 -5.05 -3.42 26.06
C ALA A 221 -4.75 -3.55 24.56
N ALA A 222 -4.52 -4.79 24.11
CA ALA A 222 -4.51 -5.07 22.67
C ALA A 222 -5.86 -4.73 22.05
N VAL A 223 -5.84 -4.11 20.87
CA VAL A 223 -7.04 -3.93 20.06
C VAL A 223 -7.01 -4.98 18.96
N GLU A 224 -8.01 -5.86 18.97
CA GLU A 224 -8.25 -6.83 17.91
C GLU A 224 -9.11 -6.19 16.82
N VAL A 225 -8.60 -6.18 15.60
CA VAL A 225 -9.27 -5.61 14.43
C VAL A 225 -9.56 -6.75 13.45
N PRO A 226 -10.84 -7.02 13.13
CA PRO A 226 -11.23 -8.13 12.25
C PRO A 226 -11.01 -7.75 10.78
N LEU A 227 -9.75 -7.79 10.36
CA LEU A 227 -9.31 -7.66 8.98
C LEU A 227 -8.63 -8.96 8.55
N VAL A 228 -8.77 -9.31 7.28
CA VAL A 228 -8.11 -10.48 6.70
C VAL A 228 -6.60 -10.26 6.67
N ASP A 229 -6.19 -9.09 6.20
CA ASP A 229 -4.83 -8.57 6.23
C ASP A 229 -4.84 -7.03 6.32
N PHE A 230 -3.65 -6.42 6.36
CA PHE A 230 -3.50 -4.97 6.30
C PHE A 230 -2.19 -4.55 5.60
N ALA A 231 -2.16 -3.30 5.14
CA ALA A 231 -1.04 -2.74 4.39
C ALA A 231 -0.26 -1.66 5.15
N ASP A 232 -0.94 -0.79 5.92
CA ASP A 232 -0.29 0.31 6.66
C ASP A 232 -1.17 0.81 7.82
N ILE A 233 -0.56 1.57 8.72
CA ILE A 233 -1.21 2.20 9.88
C ILE A 233 -0.82 3.68 9.98
N HIS A 234 -1.80 4.52 10.33
CA HIS A 234 -1.61 5.88 10.83
C HIS A 234 -2.15 5.98 12.26
N ALA A 235 -1.52 6.77 13.14
CA ALA A 235 -1.96 6.93 14.52
C ALA A 235 -1.92 8.39 14.96
N ASP A 236 -2.87 8.75 15.83
CA ASP A 236 -2.91 10.00 16.59
C ASP A 236 -3.12 9.69 18.08
N ASP A 237 -3.18 10.69 18.95
CA ASP A 237 -3.25 10.44 20.39
C ASP A 237 -4.54 9.71 20.81
N ASP A 238 -5.63 9.87 20.07
CA ASP A 238 -6.94 9.30 20.39
C ASP A 238 -7.13 7.88 19.83
N GLY A 239 -6.43 7.54 18.75
CA GLY A 239 -6.68 6.29 18.03
C GLY A 239 -5.85 6.08 16.77
N PHE A 240 -6.27 5.14 15.94
CA PHE A 240 -5.52 4.77 14.74
C PHE A 240 -6.43 4.50 13.55
N VAL A 241 -5.85 4.60 12.36
CA VAL A 241 -6.47 4.26 11.10
C VAL A 241 -5.64 3.15 10.44
N LEU A 242 -6.32 2.06 10.06
CA LEU A 242 -5.72 0.95 9.30
C LEU A 242 -6.22 0.96 7.86
N LEU A 243 -5.31 0.70 6.93
CA LEU A 243 -5.62 0.29 5.57
C LEU A 243 -5.54 -1.23 5.52
N GLY A 244 -6.65 -1.91 5.30
CA GLY A 244 -6.66 -3.37 5.23
C GLY A 244 -7.94 -3.95 4.67
N THR A 245 -8.02 -5.27 4.59
CA THR A 245 -9.01 -5.94 3.77
C THR A 245 -10.10 -6.65 4.58
N ARG A 246 -11.28 -6.74 3.98
CA ARG A 246 -12.39 -7.60 4.42
C ARG A 246 -12.90 -8.40 3.22
N ASP A 247 -13.62 -9.47 3.48
CA ASP A 247 -14.31 -10.23 2.42
C ASP A 247 -15.06 -9.31 1.46
N ALA A 248 -14.87 -9.53 0.15
CA ALA A 248 -15.56 -8.75 -0.86
C ALA A 248 -17.08 -8.98 -0.78
N GLU A 249 -17.83 -7.94 -1.05
CA GLU A 249 -19.27 -8.06 -1.19
C GLU A 249 -19.65 -8.69 -2.53
N GLY A 250 -20.63 -9.61 -2.51
CA GLY A 250 -21.11 -10.29 -3.72
C GLY A 250 -21.26 -11.80 -3.58
N GLY A 251 -20.63 -12.38 -2.55
CA GLY A 251 -20.74 -13.81 -2.24
C GLY A 251 -20.23 -14.70 -3.38
N GLY A 252 -20.85 -15.86 -3.57
CA GLY A 252 -20.42 -16.83 -4.58
C GLY A 252 -19.17 -17.61 -4.15
N THR A 253 -18.34 -18.00 -5.11
CA THR A 253 -17.12 -18.76 -4.81
C THR A 253 -16.06 -17.83 -4.24
N LEU A 254 -15.70 -18.04 -2.97
CA LEU A 254 -14.69 -17.25 -2.24
C LEU A 254 -14.89 -15.74 -2.38
N ASN A 255 -16.13 -15.28 -2.22
CA ASN A 255 -16.52 -13.86 -2.29
C ASN A 255 -16.37 -13.19 -3.66
N CYS A 256 -16.01 -13.94 -4.71
CA CYS A 256 -15.76 -13.38 -6.03
C CYS A 256 -16.96 -13.37 -6.99
N GLY A 257 -18.09 -13.97 -6.62
CA GLY A 257 -19.20 -14.22 -7.55
C GLY A 257 -19.04 -15.52 -8.35
N SER A 258 -19.30 -15.47 -9.66
CA SER A 258 -19.31 -16.68 -10.52
C SER A 258 -18.03 -16.79 -11.35
N PRO A 259 -17.16 -17.80 -11.09
CA PRO A 259 -15.96 -18.03 -11.91
C PRO A 259 -16.25 -18.32 -13.38
N SER A 260 -17.48 -18.73 -13.72
CA SER A 260 -17.92 -18.95 -15.11
C SER A 260 -17.93 -17.67 -15.95
N ASN A 261 -17.89 -16.49 -15.31
CA ASN A 261 -17.79 -15.23 -16.02
C ASN A 261 -16.37 -15.00 -16.54
N LEU A 262 -15.34 -15.60 -15.92
CA LEU A 262 -13.94 -15.33 -16.25
C LEU A 262 -13.54 -15.88 -17.62
N CYS A 263 -12.62 -15.19 -18.29
CA CYS A 263 -11.97 -15.67 -19.50
C CYS A 263 -11.09 -16.89 -19.22
N SER A 264 -10.42 -16.87 -18.07
CA SER A 264 -9.66 -17.97 -17.50
C SER A 264 -9.75 -17.89 -15.99
N ALA A 265 -10.23 -18.95 -15.35
CA ALA A 265 -10.15 -19.07 -13.89
C ALA A 265 -8.78 -19.62 -13.49
N PRO A 266 -8.20 -19.16 -12.36
CA PRO A 266 -7.02 -19.80 -11.79
C PRO A 266 -7.31 -21.27 -11.45
N SER A 267 -6.26 -22.11 -11.45
CA SER A 267 -6.39 -23.54 -11.16
C SER A 267 -6.93 -23.79 -9.76
N ASP A 268 -6.44 -23.00 -8.80
CA ASP A 268 -6.98 -22.94 -7.44
C ASP A 268 -7.85 -21.70 -7.32
N ALA A 269 -9.00 -21.85 -6.65
CA ALA A 269 -9.89 -20.73 -6.43
C ALA A 269 -9.21 -19.72 -5.48
N VAL A 270 -9.17 -18.46 -5.91
CA VAL A 270 -8.59 -17.35 -5.14
C VAL A 270 -9.72 -16.51 -4.53
N PRO A 271 -9.66 -16.15 -3.24
CA PRO A 271 -10.63 -15.27 -2.62
C PRO A 271 -10.53 -13.83 -3.12
N CYS A 272 -11.66 -13.13 -3.07
CA CYS A 272 -11.74 -11.71 -3.37
C CYS A 272 -12.02 -10.93 -2.10
N TYR A 273 -11.35 -9.78 -1.98
CA TYR A 273 -11.49 -8.88 -0.85
C TYR A 273 -11.85 -7.47 -1.30
N ASP A 274 -12.38 -6.70 -0.36
CA ASP A 274 -12.55 -5.27 -0.47
C ASP A 274 -11.51 -4.56 0.41
N MET A 275 -10.93 -3.48 -0.11
CA MET A 275 -10.03 -2.64 0.67
C MET A 275 -10.84 -1.66 1.51
N TYR A 276 -10.47 -1.52 2.79
CA TYR A 276 -11.10 -0.61 3.73
C TYR A 276 -10.05 0.32 4.35
N LEU A 277 -10.50 1.54 4.60
CA LEU A 277 -9.89 2.38 5.62
C LEU A 277 -10.75 2.29 6.87
N VAL A 278 -10.16 1.97 8.02
CA VAL A 278 -10.92 1.74 9.27
C VAL A 278 -10.32 2.55 10.40
N ARG A 279 -11.15 3.36 11.07
CA ARG A 279 -10.77 4.15 12.24
C ARG A 279 -11.22 3.49 13.52
N TYR A 280 -10.30 3.44 14.47
CA TYR A 280 -10.56 3.14 15.85
C TYR A 280 -10.20 4.33 16.74
N ASP A 281 -11.13 4.72 17.61
CA ASP A 281 -10.86 5.64 18.72
C ASP A 281 -10.74 4.81 20.00
N GLY A 282 -9.52 4.72 20.54
CA GLY A 282 -9.14 3.70 21.51
C GLY A 282 -9.36 2.29 20.94
N SER A 283 -10.30 1.54 21.51
CA SER A 283 -10.66 0.18 21.09
C SER A 283 -11.97 0.08 20.32
N THR A 284 -12.57 1.22 19.95
CA THR A 284 -13.89 1.26 19.30
C THR A 284 -13.76 1.65 17.84
N GLU A 285 -14.23 0.80 16.93
CA GLU A 285 -14.40 1.17 15.51
C GLU A 285 -15.42 2.32 15.42
N THR A 286 -14.97 3.49 14.95
CA THR A 286 -15.86 4.66 14.82
C THR A 286 -16.32 4.89 13.39
N TRP A 287 -15.53 4.45 12.40
CA TRP A 287 -15.98 4.31 11.02
C TRP A 287 -15.13 3.29 10.25
N ALA A 288 -15.73 2.74 9.20
CA ALA A 288 -15.06 1.89 8.22
C ALA A 288 -15.56 2.26 6.82
N THR A 289 -14.64 2.60 5.93
CA THR A 289 -14.91 3.12 4.60
C THR A 289 -14.35 2.16 3.57
N LYS A 290 -15.25 1.53 2.79
CA LYS A 290 -14.85 0.70 1.66
C LYS A 290 -14.30 1.56 0.53
N LEU A 291 -13.15 1.17 -0.03
CA LEU A 291 -12.42 1.90 -1.06
C LEU A 291 -12.50 1.24 -2.45
N THR A 292 -12.88 -0.04 -2.48
CA THR A 292 -13.21 -0.84 -3.66
C THR A 292 -14.71 -0.76 -3.98
N SER A 293 -15.15 -1.39 -5.08
CA SER A 293 -16.50 -1.16 -5.62
C SER A 293 -17.40 -2.40 -5.66
N SER A 294 -16.95 -3.54 -5.14
CA SER A 294 -17.78 -4.74 -5.11
C SER A 294 -19.02 -4.53 -4.22
N SER A 295 -20.12 -5.22 -4.53
CA SER A 295 -21.36 -5.15 -3.77
C SER A 295 -22.17 -6.44 -3.91
N SER A 296 -23.17 -6.62 -3.05
CA SER A 296 -24.11 -7.75 -3.17
C SER A 296 -24.79 -7.87 -4.55
N SER A 297 -24.97 -6.75 -5.27
CA SER A 297 -25.55 -6.71 -6.62
C SER A 297 -24.51 -6.68 -7.75
N LEU A 298 -23.24 -6.50 -7.41
CA LEU A 298 -22.14 -6.39 -8.36
C LEU A 298 -20.90 -7.08 -7.75
N PRO A 299 -20.81 -8.42 -7.85
CA PRO A 299 -19.70 -9.18 -7.28
C PRO A 299 -18.40 -8.93 -8.07
N PRO A 300 -17.22 -9.25 -7.51
CA PRO A 300 -15.91 -9.05 -8.14
C PRO A 300 -15.79 -9.54 -9.60
N TYR A 301 -16.23 -10.76 -9.90
CA TYR A 301 -16.26 -11.32 -11.27
C TYR A 301 -17.47 -10.86 -12.09
N SER A 302 -18.03 -9.71 -11.72
CA SER A 302 -19.20 -9.06 -12.30
C SER A 302 -20.48 -9.92 -12.30
N THR A 303 -21.59 -9.33 -12.72
CA THR A 303 -22.90 -10.01 -12.74
C THR A 303 -23.06 -10.99 -13.90
N SER A 304 -22.26 -10.82 -14.95
CA SER A 304 -22.22 -11.68 -16.12
C SER A 304 -20.89 -11.53 -16.85
N ALA A 305 -20.68 -12.37 -17.87
CA ALA A 305 -19.54 -12.32 -18.77
C ALA A 305 -19.40 -11.02 -19.59
N THR A 306 -20.37 -10.09 -19.49
CA THR A 306 -20.31 -8.74 -20.09
C THR A 306 -20.82 -7.67 -19.11
N GLY A 307 -20.59 -7.85 -17.82
CA GLY A 307 -21.09 -6.94 -16.79
C GLY A 307 -20.23 -5.69 -16.58
N GLU A 308 -20.60 -4.88 -15.59
CA GLU A 308 -19.88 -3.67 -15.20
C GLU A 308 -18.52 -4.00 -14.58
N GLU A 309 -17.61 -3.04 -14.66
CA GLU A 309 -16.29 -3.11 -14.05
C GLU A 309 -16.38 -3.04 -12.52
N VAL A 310 -15.53 -3.81 -11.85
CA VAL A 310 -15.48 -3.90 -10.39
C VAL A 310 -14.03 -3.80 -9.94
N TYR A 311 -13.79 -2.88 -9.00
CA TYR A 311 -12.55 -2.76 -8.28
C TYR A 311 -12.60 -3.69 -7.06
N MET A 312 -11.58 -4.52 -6.89
CA MET A 312 -11.44 -5.45 -5.78
C MET A 312 -9.95 -5.66 -5.44
N ILE A 313 -9.71 -6.38 -4.36
CA ILE A 313 -8.43 -6.97 -4.00
C ILE A 313 -8.48 -8.44 -4.41
N TRP A 314 -7.44 -8.90 -5.09
CA TRP A 314 -7.33 -10.26 -5.63
C TRP A 314 -5.88 -10.74 -5.54
N TRP A 315 -5.62 -11.97 -6.01
CA TRP A 315 -4.36 -12.74 -5.94
C TRP A 315 -3.08 -11.91 -5.75
N TYR A 316 -2.81 -10.89 -6.55
CA TYR A 316 -1.53 -10.17 -6.61
C TYR A 316 -1.66 -8.67 -6.26
N ALA A 317 -2.80 -8.23 -5.73
CA ALA A 317 -3.10 -6.82 -5.56
C ALA A 317 -3.57 -6.51 -4.14
N HIS A 318 -2.65 -6.13 -3.24
CA HIS A 318 -3.01 -5.63 -1.90
C HIS A 318 -1.96 -4.72 -1.23
N HIS A 319 -0.82 -4.45 -1.86
CA HIS A 319 0.17 -3.52 -1.29
C HIS A 319 -0.42 -2.12 -1.17
N GLY A 320 -0.07 -1.39 -0.12
CA GLY A 320 -0.59 -0.03 0.06
C GLY A 320 0.16 0.80 1.09
N ARG A 321 -0.11 2.10 1.05
CA ARG A 321 0.47 3.12 1.93
C ARG A 321 -0.55 4.21 2.26
N LEU A 322 -0.38 4.77 3.46
CA LEU A 322 -1.17 5.91 3.94
C LEU A 322 -0.36 7.20 3.93
N ALA A 323 -1.02 8.30 3.56
CA ALA A 323 -0.57 9.66 3.85
C ALA A 323 -1.69 10.45 4.53
N TYR A 324 -1.31 11.42 5.36
CA TYR A 324 -2.25 12.24 6.13
C TYR A 324 -1.93 13.73 5.92
N ASP A 325 -2.93 14.51 5.54
CA ASP A 325 -2.79 15.95 5.29
C ASP A 325 -3.01 16.83 6.54
N GLY A 326 -3.33 16.22 7.68
CA GLY A 326 -3.76 16.94 8.89
C GLY A 326 -5.26 16.92 9.13
N SER A 327 -6.07 16.39 8.20
CA SER A 327 -7.53 16.24 8.32
C SER A 327 -8.11 15.01 7.62
N ASN A 328 -7.48 14.56 6.53
CA ASN A 328 -7.92 13.43 5.71
C ASN A 328 -6.78 12.44 5.52
N TRP A 329 -7.16 11.19 5.29
CA TRP A 329 -6.24 10.10 4.97
C TRP A 329 -6.36 9.73 3.50
N ALA A 330 -5.25 9.78 2.78
CA ALA A 330 -5.12 9.18 1.46
C ALA A 330 -4.62 7.75 1.59
N ALA A 331 -5.35 6.82 0.98
CA ALA A 331 -4.97 5.42 0.82
C ALA A 331 -4.63 5.17 -0.65
N TYR A 332 -3.38 4.80 -0.91
CA TYR A 332 -2.90 4.43 -2.23
C TYR A 332 -2.43 2.98 -2.22
N PHE A 333 -3.04 2.15 -3.06
CA PHE A 333 -2.90 0.69 -2.98
C PHE A 333 -3.07 0.00 -4.35
N GLY A 334 -2.43 -1.16 -4.49
CA GLY A 334 -2.62 -2.07 -5.60
C GLY A 334 -4.05 -2.63 -5.61
N CYS A 335 -4.68 -2.67 -6.78
CA CYS A 335 -6.07 -3.03 -6.98
C CYS A 335 -6.23 -3.89 -8.24
N ALA A 336 -7.21 -4.80 -8.23
CA ALA A 336 -7.65 -5.51 -9.41
C ALA A 336 -8.93 -4.88 -9.99
N LEU A 337 -9.07 -4.93 -11.31
CA LEU A 337 -10.23 -4.45 -12.06
C LEU A 337 -10.81 -5.56 -12.93
N SER A 338 -12.09 -5.85 -12.81
CA SER A 338 -12.79 -6.71 -13.77
C SER A 338 -13.15 -5.93 -15.02
N VAL A 339 -12.82 -6.49 -16.19
CA VAL A 339 -13.04 -5.88 -17.50
C VAL A 339 -13.76 -6.88 -18.40
N SER A 340 -14.85 -6.45 -19.04
CA SER A 340 -15.55 -7.28 -20.03
C SER A 340 -14.76 -7.32 -21.34
N GLU A 341 -14.27 -8.50 -21.72
CA GLU A 341 -13.51 -8.76 -22.94
C GLU A 341 -14.07 -10.00 -23.66
N ASP A 342 -14.43 -9.87 -24.94
CA ASP A 342 -14.85 -10.99 -25.80
C ASP A 342 -15.90 -11.97 -25.21
N SER A 343 -16.86 -11.45 -24.44
CA SER A 343 -17.91 -12.22 -23.74
C SER A 343 -17.42 -13.07 -22.57
N CYS A 344 -16.36 -12.61 -21.90
CA CYS A 344 -15.91 -13.05 -20.59
C CYS A 344 -15.34 -11.86 -19.80
N ILE A 345 -15.05 -12.08 -18.52
CA ILE A 345 -14.42 -11.11 -17.62
C ILE A 345 -12.94 -11.43 -17.54
N ASN A 346 -12.10 -10.47 -17.90
CA ASN A 346 -10.68 -10.47 -17.67
C ASN A 346 -10.38 -9.68 -16.39
N ILE A 347 -9.35 -10.08 -15.63
CA ILE A 347 -8.95 -9.39 -14.40
C ILE A 347 -7.61 -8.70 -14.64
N HIS A 348 -7.64 -7.38 -14.59
CA HIS A 348 -6.46 -6.54 -14.76
C HIS A 348 -5.90 -6.14 -13.40
N GLN A 349 -4.57 -6.01 -13.31
CA GLN A 349 -3.89 -5.47 -12.14
C GLN A 349 -3.53 -4.00 -12.39
N GLY A 350 -3.64 -3.19 -11.35
CA GLY A 350 -3.17 -1.81 -11.34
C GLY A 350 -3.24 -1.24 -9.93
N ASP A 351 -3.41 0.08 -9.81
CA ASP A 351 -3.53 0.75 -8.52
C ASP A 351 -4.73 1.73 -8.46
N ARG A 352 -5.03 2.14 -7.24
CA ARG A 352 -6.14 3.02 -6.91
C ARG A 352 -5.78 3.92 -5.73
N MET A 353 -6.27 5.16 -5.74
CA MET A 353 -6.11 6.10 -4.63
C MET A 353 -7.43 6.74 -4.25
N LYS A 354 -7.75 6.71 -2.94
CA LYS A 354 -8.92 7.38 -2.36
C LYS A 354 -8.55 8.17 -1.12
N VAL A 355 -9.16 9.34 -0.98
CA VAL A 355 -9.03 10.20 0.21
C VAL A 355 -10.30 10.11 1.05
N VAL A 356 -10.15 9.89 2.35
CA VAL A 356 -11.25 9.76 3.33
C VAL A 356 -11.09 10.80 4.42
N ASP A 357 -12.18 11.51 4.74
CA ASP A 357 -12.18 12.54 5.78
C ASP A 357 -12.35 11.97 7.20
N SER A 358 -12.27 12.86 8.21
CA SER A 358 -12.49 12.54 9.63
C SER A 358 -13.84 11.90 9.97
N THR A 359 -14.83 11.96 9.07
CA THR A 359 -16.15 11.35 9.26
C THR A 359 -16.26 9.96 8.64
N GLY A 360 -15.21 9.48 7.97
CA GLY A 360 -15.24 8.23 7.21
C GLY A 360 -15.88 8.38 5.82
N SER A 361 -16.01 9.61 5.30
CA SER A 361 -16.57 9.83 3.96
C SER A 361 -15.46 9.94 2.92
N VAL A 362 -15.62 9.24 1.79
CA VAL A 362 -14.74 9.45 0.62
C VAL A 362 -14.95 10.86 0.10
N THR A 363 -13.86 11.61 -0.05
CA THR A 363 -13.89 13.00 -0.50
C THR A 363 -13.81 13.10 -2.02
N SER A 364 -14.05 14.29 -2.56
CA SER A 364 -13.82 14.60 -3.98
C SER A 364 -12.45 15.24 -4.21
N ASP A 365 -11.43 14.78 -3.48
CA ASP A 365 -10.06 15.27 -3.62
C ASP A 365 -9.56 15.09 -5.07
N THR A 366 -8.84 16.08 -5.58
CA THR A 366 -8.38 16.08 -6.98
C THR A 366 -7.29 15.06 -7.25
N ASP A 367 -6.58 14.61 -6.22
CA ASP A 367 -5.53 13.60 -6.34
C ASP A 367 -6.10 12.17 -6.30
N SER A 368 -7.38 12.00 -5.93
CA SER A 368 -8.05 10.71 -5.98
C SER A 368 -8.28 10.23 -7.40
N PHE A 369 -8.13 8.93 -7.63
CA PHE A 369 -8.38 8.30 -8.91
C PHE A 369 -8.90 6.87 -8.77
N ASP A 370 -9.47 6.35 -9.85
CA ASP A 370 -10.00 5.00 -9.86
C ASP A 370 -9.00 3.95 -10.36
N TRP A 371 -8.15 4.33 -11.33
CA TRP A 371 -7.18 3.44 -11.98
C TRP A 371 -5.95 4.22 -12.45
N GLY A 372 -4.76 3.90 -11.92
CA GLY A 372 -3.51 4.57 -12.26
C GLY A 372 -2.53 3.68 -13.04
N CYS A 373 -1.47 3.22 -12.38
CA CYS A 373 -0.45 2.38 -13.02
C CYS A 373 -0.97 0.97 -13.29
N SER A 374 -0.63 0.41 -14.46
CA SER A 374 -0.94 -0.99 -14.79
C SER A 374 0.09 -1.92 -14.15
N HIS A 375 -0.33 -3.10 -13.71
CA HIS A 375 0.51 -4.07 -12.99
C HIS A 375 1.44 -3.37 -12.00
N SER A 376 0.83 -2.51 -11.18
CA SER A 376 1.55 -1.70 -10.24
C SER A 376 2.15 -2.58 -9.15
N GLY A 377 3.28 -2.14 -8.62
CA GLY A 377 3.79 -2.64 -7.37
C GLY A 377 4.49 -1.52 -6.62
N TYR A 378 4.65 -1.71 -5.31
CA TYR A 378 5.27 -0.74 -4.41
C TYR A 378 4.60 0.64 -4.52
N GLU A 379 3.32 0.71 -4.21
CA GLU A 379 2.57 1.97 -4.16
C GLU A 379 3.17 2.85 -3.04
N ARG A 380 3.71 4.01 -3.42
CA ARG A 380 4.31 4.97 -2.49
C ARG A 380 3.55 6.28 -2.55
N ILE A 381 3.24 6.84 -1.39
CA ILE A 381 2.54 8.12 -1.24
C ILE A 381 3.18 8.94 -0.13
N THR A 382 3.18 10.26 -0.31
CA THR A 382 3.44 11.23 0.74
C THR A 382 2.49 12.41 0.57
N TYR A 383 2.25 13.16 1.65
CA TYR A 383 1.59 14.45 1.58
C TYR A 383 2.65 15.56 1.61
N ASP A 384 2.63 16.44 0.61
CA ASP A 384 3.61 17.51 0.48
C ASP A 384 2.99 18.86 0.88
N ASN A 385 3.28 19.30 2.11
CA ASN A 385 2.84 20.60 2.64
C ASN A 385 3.28 21.80 1.79
N ARG A 386 4.28 21.67 0.92
CA ARG A 386 4.75 22.76 0.05
C ARG A 386 3.81 22.99 -1.13
N THR A 387 3.13 21.93 -1.56
CA THR A 387 2.22 21.92 -2.71
C THR A 387 0.76 21.70 -2.32
N ASP A 388 0.49 21.36 -1.05
CA ASP A 388 -0.85 21.11 -0.50
C ASP A 388 -1.60 20.00 -1.25
N ASP A 389 -0.87 18.93 -1.57
CA ASP A 389 -1.36 17.82 -2.36
C ASP A 389 -0.61 16.52 -2.04
N TYR A 390 -1.21 15.41 -2.44
CA TYR A 390 -0.62 14.08 -2.34
C TYR A 390 0.30 13.81 -3.52
N LYS A 391 1.36 13.06 -3.26
CA LYS A 391 2.43 12.76 -4.21
C LYS A 391 2.66 11.27 -4.23
N MET A 392 2.44 10.67 -5.38
CA MET A 392 2.47 9.22 -5.55
C MET A 392 3.42 8.79 -6.65
N ILE A 393 4.04 7.62 -6.46
CA ILE A 393 4.78 6.90 -7.50
C ILE A 393 4.50 5.40 -7.38
N CYS A 394 4.61 4.69 -8.49
CA CYS A 394 4.47 3.23 -8.58
C CYS A 394 5.66 2.64 -9.35
N LYS A 395 5.98 1.36 -9.11
CA LYS A 395 6.68 0.52 -10.10
C LYS A 395 5.64 -0.07 -11.05
N THR A 396 5.91 -0.09 -12.35
CA THR A 396 4.99 -0.68 -13.35
C THR A 396 5.75 -1.40 -14.46
N ASP A 397 5.14 -2.47 -14.99
CA ASP A 397 5.61 -3.17 -16.20
C ASP A 397 5.30 -2.39 -17.50
N SER A 398 4.47 -1.35 -17.42
CA SER A 398 4.20 -0.47 -18.54
C SER A 398 5.44 0.34 -18.89
N ASN A 399 6.18 -0.13 -19.90
CA ASN A 399 7.51 0.36 -20.28
C ASN A 399 8.59 0.21 -19.18
N ASN A 400 8.41 -0.76 -18.26
CA ASN A 400 9.36 -1.11 -17.18
C ASN A 400 9.95 0.14 -16.48
N ARG A 401 9.15 0.82 -15.66
CA ARG A 401 9.55 2.12 -15.09
C ARG A 401 8.91 2.41 -13.73
N ILE A 402 9.44 3.45 -13.09
CA ILE A 402 8.77 4.23 -12.07
C ILE A 402 8.08 5.41 -12.74
N MET A 403 6.82 5.67 -12.37
CA MET A 403 6.04 6.79 -12.87
C MET A 403 5.06 7.31 -11.80
N PRO A 404 4.60 8.57 -11.90
CA PRO A 404 3.41 9.01 -11.18
C PRO A 404 2.15 8.30 -11.71
N PRO A 405 1.15 7.96 -10.88
CA PRO A 405 -0.11 7.44 -11.38
C PRO A 405 -0.88 8.50 -12.20
N ASN A 406 -1.69 8.05 -13.17
CA ASN A 406 -2.48 8.86 -14.12
C ASN A 406 -1.70 9.76 -15.09
N ASP A 407 -0.37 9.70 -15.11
CA ASP A 407 0.44 10.37 -16.13
C ASP A 407 1.30 9.33 -16.86
N TRP A 408 0.66 8.63 -17.81
CA TRP A 408 1.28 7.55 -18.59
C TRP A 408 2.32 8.02 -19.61
N ASP A 409 2.47 9.31 -19.84
CA ASP A 409 3.52 9.83 -20.72
C ASP A 409 4.83 10.03 -19.97
N THR A 410 4.78 10.28 -18.66
CA THR A 410 5.96 10.53 -17.83
C THR A 410 6.67 9.26 -17.42
N THR A 411 8.00 9.30 -17.49
CA THR A 411 8.90 8.28 -16.93
C THR A 411 9.83 8.97 -15.95
N ILE A 412 9.71 8.64 -14.66
CA ILE A 412 10.62 9.14 -13.63
C ILE A 412 11.95 8.40 -13.73
N TYR A 413 11.89 7.07 -13.77
CA TYR A 413 13.10 6.25 -13.77
C TYR A 413 12.86 4.90 -14.47
N PRO A 414 13.67 4.49 -15.45
CA PRO A 414 13.56 3.17 -16.06
C PRO A 414 14.06 2.09 -15.08
N VAL A 415 13.42 0.92 -15.09
CA VAL A 415 13.78 -0.18 -14.19
C VAL A 415 13.87 -1.52 -14.92
N ASP A 416 14.64 -2.42 -14.36
CA ASP A 416 14.54 -3.86 -14.60
C ASP A 416 13.53 -4.44 -13.58
N LEU A 417 12.45 -5.05 -14.07
CA LEU A 417 11.34 -5.48 -13.22
C LEU A 417 11.74 -6.55 -12.21
N ASP A 418 12.68 -7.43 -12.58
CA ASP A 418 13.13 -8.56 -11.78
C ASP A 418 14.05 -8.10 -10.64
N ALA A 419 14.74 -6.98 -10.82
CA ALA A 419 15.64 -6.39 -9.83
C ALA A 419 14.98 -5.29 -8.99
N ALA A 420 13.84 -4.74 -9.43
CA ALA A 420 13.30 -3.50 -8.91
C ALA A 420 12.36 -3.64 -7.72
N ASN A 421 12.77 -3.03 -6.62
CA ASN A 421 11.99 -2.73 -5.42
C ASN A 421 12.09 -1.22 -5.17
N LEU A 422 11.05 -0.63 -4.60
CA LEU A 422 10.92 0.83 -4.46
C LEU A 422 10.67 1.19 -2.99
N GLY A 423 11.46 2.09 -2.45
CA GLY A 423 11.28 2.68 -1.12
C GLY A 423 10.33 3.88 -1.15
N ASP A 424 9.99 4.41 0.03
CA ASP A 424 9.06 5.54 0.15
C ASP A 424 9.60 6.83 -0.50
N ILE A 425 8.68 7.76 -0.73
CA ILE A 425 8.92 9.06 -1.35
C ILE A 425 9.05 10.15 -0.28
N VAL A 426 10.11 10.95 -0.37
CA VAL A 426 10.42 12.01 0.60
C VAL A 426 10.61 13.35 -0.11
N PRO A 427 9.87 14.42 0.24
CA PRO A 427 10.14 15.79 -0.21
C PRO A 427 11.61 16.18 0.01
N ASP A 428 12.26 16.82 -0.97
CA ASP A 428 13.59 17.41 -0.74
C ASP A 428 13.53 18.57 0.27
N SER A 429 14.67 18.95 0.85
CA SER A 429 14.68 19.96 1.91
C SER A 429 14.48 21.40 1.42
N ASP A 430 14.50 21.64 0.10
CA ASP A 430 14.23 22.97 -0.45
C ASP A 430 12.72 23.25 -0.46
N SER A 431 12.28 24.14 0.42
CA SER A 431 10.88 24.57 0.53
C SER A 431 10.28 25.16 -0.75
N SER A 432 11.12 25.62 -1.69
CA SER A 432 10.71 26.18 -2.98
C SER A 432 10.80 25.17 -4.13
N SER A 433 11.46 24.04 -3.88
CA SER A 433 11.55 22.92 -4.81
C SER A 433 10.24 22.15 -4.84
N LYS A 434 10.01 21.47 -5.96
CA LYS A 434 8.89 20.53 -6.17
C LYS A 434 9.45 19.15 -6.51
N LYS A 435 10.56 18.82 -5.87
CA LYS A 435 11.28 17.58 -6.08
C LYS A 435 11.21 16.68 -4.86
N TYR A 436 11.52 15.42 -5.13
CA TYR A 436 11.39 14.33 -4.21
C TYR A 436 12.58 13.38 -4.37
N TRP A 437 12.92 12.76 -3.27
CA TRP A 437 13.84 11.64 -3.19
C TRP A 437 13.06 10.33 -3.08
N ALA A 438 13.56 9.30 -3.74
CA ALA A 438 13.13 7.92 -3.50
C ALA A 438 14.34 7.00 -3.64
N THR A 439 14.30 5.86 -2.96
CA THR A 439 15.29 4.80 -3.17
C THR A 439 14.72 3.71 -4.06
N VAL A 440 15.50 3.23 -5.02
CA VAL A 440 15.11 2.18 -5.96
C VAL A 440 16.23 1.16 -6.07
N SER A 441 15.91 -0.13 -6.03
CA SER A 441 16.84 -1.16 -6.48
C SER A 441 16.71 -1.35 -7.97
N ASN A 442 17.80 -1.54 -8.69
CA ASN A 442 17.78 -1.76 -10.13
C ASN A 442 18.98 -2.60 -10.58
N SER A 443 18.87 -3.30 -11.71
CA SER A 443 19.99 -4.09 -12.23
C SER A 443 21.10 -3.17 -12.78
N THR A 444 22.34 -3.61 -12.62
CA THR A 444 23.54 -2.89 -13.10
C THR A 444 24.05 -3.34 -14.46
N SER A 445 23.53 -4.44 -15.01
CA SER A 445 23.90 -4.88 -16.36
C SER A 445 22.91 -5.91 -16.93
N ASN A 446 22.78 -5.91 -18.26
CA ASN A 446 22.01 -6.94 -18.99
C ASN A 446 22.57 -8.38 -18.80
N SER A 447 23.75 -8.55 -18.20
CA SER A 447 24.36 -9.86 -17.94
C SER A 447 24.11 -10.38 -16.52
N ASP A 448 23.65 -9.52 -15.60
CA ASP A 448 23.36 -9.84 -14.21
C ASP A 448 21.93 -9.38 -13.86
N ALA A 449 20.97 -9.69 -14.74
CA ALA A 449 19.58 -9.19 -14.65
C ALA A 449 18.97 -9.40 -13.24
N ASP A 450 19.30 -10.52 -12.60
CA ASP A 450 18.75 -10.89 -11.29
C ASP A 450 19.42 -10.20 -10.09
N ASN A 451 20.54 -9.48 -10.30
CA ASN A 451 21.26 -8.79 -9.23
C ASN A 451 20.97 -7.29 -9.28
N ALA A 452 20.57 -6.71 -8.14
CA ALA A 452 20.32 -5.29 -8.06
C ALA A 452 21.41 -4.50 -7.32
N ARG A 453 21.37 -3.19 -7.51
CA ARG A 453 22.00 -2.18 -6.68
C ARG A 453 20.96 -1.18 -6.22
N VAL A 454 21.21 -0.55 -5.08
CA VAL A 454 20.34 0.48 -4.55
C VAL A 454 20.83 1.87 -4.96
N HIS A 455 19.89 2.64 -5.49
CA HIS A 455 20.06 4.00 -5.97
C HIS A 455 19.17 4.94 -5.17
N LEU A 456 19.63 6.17 -4.94
CA LEU A 456 18.83 7.30 -4.50
C LEU A 456 18.58 8.20 -5.72
N ILE A 457 17.32 8.33 -6.12
CA ILE A 457 16.91 9.14 -7.26
C ILE A 457 16.27 10.45 -6.79
N HIS A 458 16.55 11.54 -7.50
CA HIS A 458 15.96 12.86 -7.27
C HIS A 458 15.16 13.30 -8.47
N PHE A 459 13.88 13.62 -8.31
CA PHE A 459 12.99 13.85 -9.46
C PHE A 459 11.92 14.88 -9.14
N SER A 460 11.39 15.52 -10.19
CA SER A 460 10.06 16.15 -10.14
C SER A 460 9.03 15.18 -10.72
N MET A 461 7.76 15.36 -10.35
CA MET A 461 6.69 14.44 -10.78
C MET A 461 6.46 14.42 -12.30
N ASP A 462 6.89 15.46 -13.01
CA ASP A 462 6.65 15.69 -14.43
C ASP A 462 7.92 15.47 -15.30
N ALA A 463 8.97 14.87 -14.74
CA ALA A 463 10.23 14.68 -15.43
C ALA A 463 10.97 13.42 -14.99
N ALA A 464 11.92 13.00 -15.84
CA ALA A 464 12.91 12.00 -15.46
C ALA A 464 13.76 12.50 -14.29
N ALA A 465 14.26 11.57 -13.49
CA ALA A 465 15.16 11.86 -12.38
C ALA A 465 16.36 12.70 -12.85
N SER A 466 16.63 13.80 -12.15
CA SER A 466 17.77 14.68 -12.41
C SER A 466 19.06 14.16 -11.81
N ASP A 467 18.94 13.37 -10.73
CA ASP A 467 20.07 12.76 -10.04
C ASP A 467 19.79 11.27 -9.80
N ASP A 468 20.84 10.47 -9.90
CA ASP A 468 20.85 9.03 -9.66
C ASP A 468 22.16 8.70 -8.92
N ILE A 469 22.05 8.45 -7.62
CA ILE A 469 23.19 8.27 -6.72
C ILE A 469 23.22 6.82 -6.28
N LEU A 470 24.27 6.09 -6.66
CA LEU A 470 24.51 4.73 -6.19
C LEU A 470 24.83 4.73 -4.69
N LEU A 471 23.94 4.16 -3.87
CA LEU A 471 24.15 3.95 -2.44
C LEU A 471 24.82 2.61 -2.14
N GLY A 472 24.39 1.59 -2.91
CA GLY A 472 24.78 0.21 -2.71
C GLY A 472 26.01 -0.25 -3.49
N GLY A 473 26.20 -1.57 -3.51
CA GLY A 473 27.13 -2.27 -4.39
C GLY A 473 28.39 -2.81 -3.75
N THR A 474 28.36 -3.00 -2.44
CA THR A 474 29.34 -3.82 -1.73
C THR A 474 29.08 -5.32 -1.88
N ASP A 475 27.82 -5.72 -1.92
CA ASP A 475 27.41 -7.12 -2.11
C ASP A 475 27.05 -7.41 -3.57
N THR A 476 26.95 -8.71 -3.89
CA THR A 476 26.55 -9.19 -5.22
C THR A 476 25.15 -8.71 -5.58
N ASN A 477 24.24 -8.71 -4.61
CA ASN A 477 22.85 -8.32 -4.78
C ASN A 477 22.45 -7.39 -3.62
N GLU A 478 22.02 -6.17 -3.92
CA GLU A 478 21.52 -5.22 -2.92
C GLU A 478 20.16 -4.65 -3.32
N ARG A 479 19.12 -4.90 -2.51
CA ARG A 479 17.71 -4.62 -2.84
C ARG A 479 16.87 -4.22 -1.63
N ALA A 480 15.54 -4.24 -1.79
CA ALA A 480 14.54 -3.91 -0.76
C ALA A 480 14.85 -2.58 -0.05
N PRO A 481 14.94 -1.45 -0.79
CA PRO A 481 15.35 -0.21 -0.18
C PRO A 481 14.16 0.52 0.49
N HIS A 482 14.47 1.27 1.53
CA HIS A 482 13.56 2.12 2.29
C HIS A 482 14.16 3.51 2.44
N LEU A 483 13.29 4.51 2.55
CA LEU A 483 13.68 5.91 2.72
C LEU A 483 12.74 6.61 3.69
N ALA A 484 13.27 7.45 4.58
CA ALA A 484 12.48 8.34 5.42
C ALA A 484 13.27 9.62 5.74
N SER A 485 12.56 10.70 6.06
CA SER A 485 13.19 11.90 6.63
C SER A 485 13.69 11.60 8.04
N ILE A 486 14.90 12.03 8.37
CA ILE A 486 15.48 11.95 9.72
C ILE A 486 16.01 13.32 10.11
N GLY A 487 15.76 13.74 11.36
CA GLY A 487 16.19 15.03 11.89
C GLY A 487 15.74 16.22 11.04
N ASP A 488 16.56 17.28 11.04
CA ASP A 488 16.36 18.47 10.21
C ASP A 488 17.31 18.41 8.99
N GLY A 489 16.75 18.08 7.82
CA GLY A 489 17.49 18.03 6.55
C GLY A 489 18.22 16.72 6.25
N GLY A 490 17.93 15.63 6.97
CA GLY A 490 18.50 14.30 6.70
C GLY A 490 17.52 13.35 6.01
N LEU A 491 18.06 12.41 5.26
CA LEU A 491 17.39 11.21 4.76
C LEU A 491 18.03 9.99 5.38
N LEU A 492 17.25 9.07 5.93
CA LEU A 492 17.70 7.73 6.29
C LEU A 492 17.37 6.78 5.13
N ALA A 493 18.39 6.28 4.46
CA ALA A 493 18.27 5.16 3.52
C ALA A 493 18.60 3.85 4.25
N MET A 494 17.77 2.84 4.10
CA MET A 494 18.00 1.48 4.61
C MET A 494 17.77 0.47 3.49
N TRP A 495 18.59 -0.57 3.37
CA TRP A 495 18.44 -1.59 2.34
C TRP A 495 19.15 -2.88 2.72
N GLU A 496 19.01 -3.91 1.89
CA GLU A 496 19.52 -5.25 2.19
C GLU A 496 20.53 -5.70 1.16
N GLY A 497 21.61 -6.33 1.63
CA GLY A 497 22.61 -6.99 0.78
C GLY A 497 22.66 -8.50 1.00
N SER A 498 23.02 -9.21 -0.06
CA SER A 498 23.14 -10.66 -0.09
C SER A 498 24.16 -11.10 -1.15
N SER A 499 24.75 -12.28 -0.93
CA SER A 499 25.51 -12.99 -1.96
C SER A 499 24.64 -13.76 -2.94
N THR A 500 23.34 -13.93 -2.65
CA THR A 500 22.38 -14.69 -3.46
C THR A 500 21.73 -13.78 -4.50
N SER A 501 21.68 -14.24 -5.74
CA SER A 501 21.00 -13.56 -6.86
C SER A 501 19.50 -13.78 -6.84
N GLY A 502 18.76 -12.94 -7.58
CA GLY A 502 17.30 -12.99 -7.62
C GLY A 502 16.71 -12.58 -6.28
N ASP A 503 15.43 -12.86 -6.07
CA ASP A 503 14.72 -12.41 -4.89
C ASP A 503 15.31 -12.92 -3.56
N LEU A 504 15.31 -12.06 -2.53
CA LEU A 504 15.81 -12.45 -1.20
C LEU A 504 14.79 -13.37 -0.54
N GLU A 505 15.22 -14.58 -0.21
CA GLU A 505 14.40 -15.49 0.60
C GLU A 505 14.12 -14.85 1.98
N TYR A 506 12.85 -14.83 2.37
CA TYR A 506 12.39 -14.31 3.66
C TYR A 506 13.08 -15.07 4.81
N GLU A 507 13.54 -14.33 5.84
CA GLU A 507 14.30 -14.86 6.99
C GLU A 507 15.64 -15.55 6.69
N SER A 508 16.15 -15.50 5.45
CA SER A 508 17.43 -16.10 5.13
C SER A 508 18.60 -15.43 5.87
N SER A 509 19.42 -16.25 6.54
CA SER A 509 20.58 -15.78 7.32
C SER A 509 21.70 -15.11 6.51
N GLY A 510 21.59 -15.09 5.18
CA GLY A 510 22.54 -14.45 4.26
C GLY A 510 22.25 -12.97 3.99
N ARG A 511 21.21 -12.39 4.61
CA ARG A 511 20.81 -10.99 4.43
C ARG A 511 21.56 -10.09 5.41
N THR A 512 22.08 -8.97 4.90
CA THR A 512 22.70 -7.91 5.69
C THR A 512 21.95 -6.61 5.50
N ILE A 513 21.37 -6.06 6.56
CA ILE A 513 20.71 -4.75 6.50
C ILE A 513 21.77 -3.65 6.65
N TYR A 514 21.80 -2.73 5.69
CA TYR A 514 22.59 -1.51 5.72
C TYR A 514 21.71 -0.30 6.01
N ALA A 515 22.29 0.69 6.67
CA ALA A 515 21.67 2.00 6.85
C ALA A 515 22.70 3.12 6.66
N GLN A 516 22.26 4.25 6.10
CA GLN A 516 23.08 5.43 5.89
C GLN A 516 22.24 6.70 5.98
N VAL A 517 22.78 7.74 6.62
CA VAL A 517 22.20 9.07 6.64
C VAL A 517 22.80 9.91 5.51
N LEU A 518 21.93 10.53 4.73
CA LEU A 518 22.22 11.34 3.56
C LEU A 518 21.64 12.75 3.76
N ASP A 519 22.18 13.72 3.04
CA ASP A 519 21.71 15.11 3.02
C ASP A 519 20.47 15.25 2.13
N ALA A 520 19.36 15.75 2.65
CA ALA A 520 18.10 15.87 1.92
C ALA A 520 18.11 16.97 0.85
N SER A 521 19.15 17.82 0.78
CA SER A 521 19.27 18.85 -0.25
C SER A 521 20.09 18.39 -1.46
N THR A 522 21.02 17.47 -1.25
CA THR A 522 22.00 17.04 -2.28
C THR A 522 22.07 15.53 -2.51
N GLY A 523 21.51 14.72 -1.60
CA GLY A 523 21.69 13.26 -1.57
C GLY A 523 23.10 12.81 -1.12
N SER A 524 23.97 13.75 -0.73
CA SER A 524 25.34 13.43 -0.33
C SER A 524 25.37 12.67 0.98
N ALA A 525 26.30 11.72 1.13
CA ALA A 525 26.48 11.00 2.38
C ALA A 525 26.87 11.95 3.52
N ILE A 526 26.10 11.90 4.61
CA ILE A 526 26.42 12.57 5.89
C ILE A 526 27.13 11.59 6.82
N SER A 527 26.66 10.34 6.85
CA SER A 527 27.24 9.28 7.66
C SER A 527 27.97 8.24 6.82
N GLU A 528 28.83 7.48 7.49
CA GLU A 528 29.27 6.18 7.01
C GLU A 528 28.07 5.24 6.87
N LYS A 529 28.20 4.29 5.94
CA LYS A 529 27.28 3.15 5.85
C LYS A 529 27.54 2.22 7.03
N ILE A 530 26.48 1.91 7.78
CA ILE A 530 26.54 0.96 8.90
C ILE A 530 25.80 -0.33 8.57
N THR A 531 26.17 -1.41 9.25
CA THR A 531 25.42 -2.66 9.27
C THR A 531 24.53 -2.70 10.50
N VAL A 532 23.25 -3.00 10.32
CA VAL A 532 22.29 -3.24 11.41
C VAL A 532 22.48 -4.67 11.93
N SER A 533 22.12 -4.92 13.19
CA SER A 533 22.20 -6.25 13.81
C SER A 533 21.57 -7.32 12.93
N SER A 534 22.26 -8.46 12.75
CA SER A 534 21.78 -9.62 12.00
C SER A 534 20.57 -10.34 12.62
N LYS A 535 20.05 -9.84 13.75
CA LYS A 535 18.81 -10.30 14.37
C LYS A 535 17.57 -9.60 13.81
N VAL A 536 17.76 -8.46 13.16
CA VAL A 536 16.70 -7.72 12.50
C VAL A 536 16.43 -8.39 11.17
N ILE A 537 15.15 -8.64 10.88
CA ILE A 537 14.68 -9.24 9.63
C ILE A 537 14.09 -8.12 8.78
N GLY A 538 14.59 -7.99 7.54
CA GLY A 538 14.06 -7.05 6.57
C GLY A 538 12.78 -7.57 5.90
N ASN A 539 11.98 -6.66 5.38
CA ASN A 539 10.79 -6.95 4.59
C ASN A 539 10.62 -5.87 3.53
N ARG A 540 10.69 -6.25 2.25
CA ARG A 540 10.59 -5.33 1.11
C ARG A 540 9.29 -4.50 1.04
N TYR A 541 8.23 -4.96 1.70
CA TYR A 541 6.91 -4.33 1.72
C TYR A 541 6.65 -3.44 2.94
N GLN A 542 7.59 -3.37 3.89
CA GLN A 542 7.49 -2.49 5.07
C GLN A 542 8.04 -1.08 4.80
N ALA A 543 7.74 -0.15 5.71
CA ALA A 543 8.12 1.25 5.62
C ALA A 543 8.92 1.70 6.85
N LEU A 544 9.83 2.66 6.64
CA LEU A 544 10.41 3.44 7.73
C LEU A 544 9.40 4.51 8.16
N LYS A 545 9.36 4.83 9.45
CA LYS A 545 8.48 5.90 9.96
C LYS A 545 9.27 6.96 10.72
N THR A 546 9.13 8.20 10.29
CA THR A 546 9.68 9.40 10.95
C THR A 546 8.85 9.76 12.17
N TYR A 547 9.52 10.14 13.26
CA TYR A 547 8.90 10.54 14.52
C TYR A 547 8.96 12.06 14.72
N PRO A 548 8.06 12.63 15.54
CA PRO A 548 8.11 14.05 15.90
C PRO A 548 9.42 14.51 16.56
N ASP A 549 10.16 13.59 17.20
CA ASP A 549 11.47 13.84 17.81
C ASP A 549 12.64 13.80 16.80
N GLY A 550 12.33 13.67 15.50
CA GLY A 550 13.31 13.58 14.43
C GLY A 550 13.98 12.22 14.29
N SER A 551 13.65 11.23 15.13
CA SER A 551 14.11 9.85 14.95
C SER A 551 13.32 9.13 13.84
N VAL A 552 13.83 7.99 13.40
CA VAL A 552 13.14 7.11 12.46
C VAL A 552 13.09 5.71 13.04
N ALA A 553 11.97 4.99 12.91
CA ALA A 553 11.88 3.59 13.29
C ALA A 553 11.56 2.69 12.11
N TYR A 554 12.09 1.47 12.18
CA TYR A 554 11.67 0.31 11.42
C TYR A 554 11.16 -0.75 12.39
N LEU A 555 10.03 -1.40 12.06
CA LEU A 555 9.51 -2.50 12.86
C LEU A 555 9.91 -3.82 12.19
N SER A 556 10.58 -4.69 12.91
CA SER A 556 10.94 -6.03 12.46
C SER A 556 10.20 -7.07 13.29
N MET A 557 10.06 -8.27 12.73
CA MET A 557 9.84 -9.47 13.53
C MET A 557 10.89 -9.57 14.65
N GLY A 558 10.47 -10.07 15.80
CA GLY A 558 11.34 -10.28 16.94
C GLY A 558 12.06 -11.63 16.90
N THR A 559 12.78 -11.92 17.98
CA THR A 559 13.52 -13.18 18.14
C THR A 559 12.66 -14.34 18.63
N THR A 560 11.41 -14.09 19.02
CA THR A 560 10.41 -15.11 19.34
C THR A 560 9.18 -14.92 18.45
N SER A 561 8.32 -15.94 18.36
CA SER A 561 7.07 -15.85 17.60
C SER A 561 6.06 -14.87 18.19
N THR A 562 6.34 -14.30 19.37
CA THR A 562 5.45 -13.35 20.06
C THR A 562 6.08 -12.00 20.29
N SER A 563 7.21 -11.71 19.64
CA SER A 563 7.92 -10.46 19.81
C SER A 563 8.13 -9.73 18.50
N VAL A 564 8.33 -8.42 18.64
CA VAL A 564 8.77 -7.52 17.57
C VAL A 564 10.07 -6.82 17.99
N GLN A 565 10.80 -6.28 17.02
CA GLN A 565 11.95 -5.41 17.24
C GLN A 565 11.68 -4.02 16.68
N VAL A 566 11.74 -3.00 17.54
CA VAL A 566 11.78 -1.61 17.10
C VAL A 566 13.24 -1.21 16.86
N VAL A 567 13.60 -0.97 15.61
CA VAL A 567 14.93 -0.50 15.20
C VAL A 567 14.84 1.01 15.02
N ARG A 568 15.27 1.76 16.04
CA ARG A 568 15.20 3.22 16.06
C ARG A 568 16.55 3.85 15.74
N PHE A 569 16.55 4.72 14.75
CA PHE A 569 17.69 5.51 14.28
C PHE A 569 17.55 6.95 14.78
N PHE A 570 18.65 7.51 15.29
CA PHE A 570 18.70 8.87 15.80
C PHE A 570 19.77 9.68 15.09
N GLY A 571 19.58 11.01 15.11
CA GLY A 571 20.71 11.94 15.01
C GLY A 571 21.68 11.80 16.19
N CYS A 572 22.62 12.74 16.29
CA CYS A 572 23.40 12.93 17.51
C CYS A 572 22.45 13.42 18.64
#